data_AF-A0A7T4EFD1-F1
#
_entry.id   AF-A0A7T4EFD1-F1
#
_cell.length_a   1.000
_cell.length_b   1.000
_cell.length_c   1.000
_cell.angle_alpha   90.00
_cell.angle_beta   90.00
_cell.angle_gamma   90.00
#
_symmetry.space_group_name_H-M   'P 1'
#
loop_
_entity.id
_entity.type
_entity.pdbx_description
1 polymer ?
#
loop_
_entity_poly.entity_id
_entity_poly.type
_entity_poly.pdbx_seq_one_letter_code
_entity_poly.pdbx_strand_id
1 'polypeptide(L)'
;MVSMYYGTMRSYHTPIDTPAIVRIGASALAGIATAVMTTRLPFAISAPVALLAIIAAVMLTFTHPYRRELRAYYEAHGGFAATGRSKIQFLLPLFPLWFLIMLSPLMAPAHPVLTGLMFVAGMAGVWITFPHIDGTRLAAFLD
;
A
#
# COMPACT_ATOMS: atom_id res chain seq x y z
N MET A 1 -32.85 7.48 7.77
CA MET A 1 -31.78 8.50 7.68
C MET A 1 -30.37 7.93 7.48
N VAL A 2 -30.06 6.68 7.88
CA VAL A 2 -28.72 6.07 7.66
C VAL A 2 -28.43 5.74 6.18
N SER A 3 -29.48 5.44 5.39
CA SER A 3 -29.33 5.05 3.98
C SER A 3 -28.86 6.18 3.04
N MET A 4 -29.11 7.46 3.35
CA MET A 4 -28.60 8.58 2.54
C MET A 4 -27.08 8.80 2.71
N TYR A 5 -26.50 8.45 3.86
CA TYR A 5 -25.08 8.68 4.13
C TYR A 5 -24.14 7.68 3.42
N TYR A 6 -24.62 6.46 3.17
CA TYR A 6 -23.85 5.46 2.40
C TYR A 6 -23.90 5.72 0.89
N GLY A 7 -24.95 6.38 0.39
CA GLY A 7 -25.07 6.75 -1.03
C GLY A 7 -23.98 7.73 -1.49
N THR A 8 -23.53 8.62 -0.60
CA THR A 8 -22.50 9.63 -0.88
C THR A 8 -21.07 9.13 -0.70
N MET A 9 -20.80 8.00 -0.03
CA MET A 9 -19.43 7.47 0.04
C MET A 9 -18.87 7.00 -1.31
N ARG A 10 -19.78 6.63 -2.24
CA ARG A 10 -19.44 6.19 -3.60
C ARG A 10 -19.44 7.34 -4.62
N SER A 11 -19.88 8.54 -4.23
CA SER A 11 -20.01 9.70 -5.14
C SER A 11 -18.75 10.56 -5.21
N TYR A 12 -17.81 10.41 -4.27
CA TYR A 12 -16.55 11.15 -4.31
C TYR A 12 -15.61 10.55 -5.36
N HIS A 13 -15.51 11.26 -6.49
CA HIS A 13 -14.56 11.02 -7.56
C HIS A 13 -13.15 11.29 -7.03
N THR A 14 -12.19 10.43 -7.38
CA THR A 14 -10.79 10.67 -7.04
C THR A 14 -10.20 11.57 -8.12
N PRO A 15 -9.79 12.82 -7.81
CA PRO A 15 -9.32 13.76 -8.82
C PRO A 15 -8.00 13.33 -9.47
N ILE A 16 -7.14 12.64 -8.71
CA ILE A 16 -5.84 12.14 -9.15
C ILE A 16 -5.76 10.67 -8.80
N ASP A 17 -5.91 9.81 -9.79
CA ASP A 17 -5.81 8.36 -9.61
C ASP A 17 -4.36 7.90 -9.49
N THR A 18 -4.13 6.86 -8.70
CA THR A 18 -2.83 6.19 -8.66
C THR A 18 -2.52 5.60 -10.04
N PRO A 19 -1.38 5.93 -10.66
CA PRO A 19 -0.96 5.31 -11.92
C PRO A 19 -0.90 3.78 -11.80
N ALA A 20 -1.47 3.07 -12.77
CA ALA A 20 -1.56 1.61 -12.74
C ALA A 20 -0.18 0.95 -12.55
N ILE A 21 0.86 1.48 -13.21
CA ILE A 21 2.22 0.95 -13.12
C ILE A 21 2.78 1.04 -11.69
N VAL A 22 2.53 2.14 -10.99
CA VAL A 22 2.99 2.35 -9.59
C VAL A 22 2.23 1.40 -8.67
N ARG A 23 0.91 1.31 -8.83
CA ARG A 23 0.06 0.46 -8.00
C ARG A 23 0.40 -1.02 -8.17
N ILE A 24 0.53 -1.50 -9.41
CA ILE A 24 0.91 -2.88 -9.71
C ILE A 24 2.32 -3.15 -9.18
N GLY A 25 3.28 -2.29 -9.49
CA GLY A 25 4.69 -2.49 -9.12
C GLY A 25 4.89 -2.55 -7.60
N ALA A 26 4.31 -1.60 -6.86
CA ALA A 26 4.43 -1.59 -5.40
C ALA A 26 3.69 -2.78 -4.75
N SER A 27 2.54 -3.18 -5.31
CA SER A 27 1.82 -4.37 -4.83
C SER A 27 2.62 -5.65 -5.08
N ALA A 28 3.19 -5.81 -6.28
CA ALA A 28 4.01 -6.97 -6.60
C ALA A 28 5.25 -7.06 -5.69
N LEU A 29 5.91 -5.93 -5.42
CA LEU A 29 7.05 -5.86 -4.49
C LEU A 29 6.67 -6.24 -3.05
N ALA A 30 5.47 -5.87 -2.59
CA ALA A 30 4.97 -6.33 -1.30
C ALA A 30 4.70 -7.83 -1.27
N GLY A 31 4.18 -8.40 -2.37
CA GLY A 31 4.07 -9.85 -2.54
C GLY A 31 5.43 -10.56 -2.52
N ILE A 32 6.46 -9.97 -3.14
CA ILE A 32 7.83 -10.51 -3.07
C ILE A 32 8.33 -10.49 -1.62
N ALA A 33 8.13 -9.37 -0.91
CA ALA A 33 8.56 -9.21 0.47
C ALA A 33 7.95 -10.25 1.42
N THR A 34 6.67 -10.60 1.23
CA THR A 34 6.00 -11.64 2.03
C THR A 34 6.42 -13.05 1.60
N ALA A 35 6.52 -13.31 0.30
CA ALA A 35 6.81 -14.65 -0.21
C ALA A 35 8.25 -15.10 0.07
N VAL A 36 9.23 -14.23 -0.12
CA VAL A 36 10.66 -14.60 0.03
C VAL A 36 10.98 -15.11 1.43
N MET A 37 10.30 -14.58 2.44
CA MET A 37 10.46 -14.95 3.85
C MET A 37 9.92 -16.35 4.17
N THR A 38 9.10 -16.94 3.29
CA THR A 38 8.59 -18.32 3.45
C THR A 38 9.46 -19.37 2.78
N THR A 39 10.46 -18.94 2.01
CA THR A 39 11.29 -19.85 1.20
C THR A 39 12.29 -20.63 2.05
N ARG A 40 13.07 -21.50 1.39
CA ARG A 40 14.20 -22.22 2.00
C ARG A 40 15.46 -21.35 2.17
N LEU A 41 15.42 -20.07 1.80
CA LEU A 41 16.56 -19.19 1.96
C LEU A 41 16.88 -18.98 3.44
N PRO A 42 18.17 -18.89 3.82
CA PRO A 42 18.55 -18.46 5.15
C PRO A 42 17.92 -17.10 5.47
N PHE A 43 17.48 -16.92 6.72
CA PHE A 43 16.86 -15.66 7.16
C PHE A 43 17.75 -14.43 6.91
N ALA A 44 19.07 -14.60 7.07
CA ALA A 44 20.08 -13.58 6.77
C ALA A 44 20.07 -13.09 5.31
N ILE A 45 19.47 -13.86 4.38
CA ILE A 45 19.30 -13.49 2.97
C ILE A 45 17.86 -13.05 2.71
N SER A 46 16.87 -13.80 3.19
CA SER A 46 15.46 -13.50 2.91
C SER A 46 15.03 -12.14 3.50
N ALA A 47 15.49 -11.80 4.71
CA ALA A 47 15.12 -10.55 5.37
C ALA A 47 15.65 -9.31 4.64
N PRO A 48 16.94 -9.23 4.24
CA PRO A 48 17.41 -8.14 3.38
C PRO A 48 16.68 -8.07 2.04
N VAL A 49 16.37 -9.19 1.39
CA VAL A 49 15.63 -9.19 0.12
C VAL A 49 14.22 -8.63 0.31
N ALA A 50 13.52 -9.03 1.36
CA ALA A 50 12.20 -8.48 1.69
C ALA A 50 12.27 -6.98 1.98
N LEU A 51 13.27 -6.54 2.74
CA LEU A 51 13.50 -5.13 3.04
C LEU A 51 13.77 -4.31 1.76
N LEU A 52 14.63 -4.82 0.87
CA LEU A 52 14.92 -4.17 -0.41
C LEU A 52 13.67 -4.06 -1.29
N ALA A 53 12.81 -5.09 -1.30
CA ALA A 53 11.55 -5.03 -2.02
C ALA A 53 10.61 -3.94 -1.47
N ILE A 54 10.52 -3.79 -0.14
CA ILE A 54 9.73 -2.72 0.50
C ILE A 54 10.32 -1.35 0.16
N ILE A 55 11.64 -1.18 0.26
CA ILE A 55 12.32 0.08 -0.09
C ILE A 55 12.06 0.42 -1.55
N ALA A 56 12.15 -0.56 -2.46
CA ALA A 56 11.86 -0.35 -3.87
C ALA A 56 10.39 0.06 -4.10
N ALA A 57 9.43 -0.50 -3.36
CA ALA A 57 8.02 -0.13 -3.47
C ALA A 57 7.79 1.33 -3.02
N VAL A 58 8.43 1.73 -1.93
CA VAL A 58 8.44 3.10 -1.44
C VAL A 58 9.08 4.02 -2.48
N MET A 59 10.27 3.69 -2.98
CA MET A 59 10.96 4.49 -3.99
C MET A 59 10.12 4.66 -5.26
N LEU A 60 9.56 3.57 -5.80
CA LEU A 60 8.67 3.61 -6.96
C LEU A 60 7.50 4.58 -6.74
N THR A 61 6.93 4.58 -5.54
CA THR A 61 5.81 5.46 -5.19
C THR A 61 6.25 6.91 -5.09
N PHE A 62 7.34 7.19 -4.38
CA PHE A 62 7.76 8.57 -4.05
C PHE A 62 8.53 9.28 -5.18
N THR A 63 9.14 8.55 -6.11
CA THR A 63 9.85 9.15 -7.25
C THR A 63 8.95 9.42 -8.46
N HIS A 64 7.78 8.78 -8.53
CA HIS A 64 6.89 8.94 -9.68
C HIS A 64 6.27 10.36 -9.75
N PRO A 65 6.19 10.98 -10.95
CA PRO A 65 5.74 12.36 -11.13
C PRO A 65 4.39 12.71 -10.49
N TYR A 66 3.44 11.77 -10.49
CA TYR A 66 2.11 11.94 -9.89
C TYR A 66 2.13 12.41 -8.43
N ARG A 67 3.22 12.14 -7.67
CA ARG A 67 3.36 12.65 -6.30
C ARG A 67 3.47 14.17 -6.24
N ARG A 68 4.04 14.80 -7.27
CA ARG A 68 4.12 16.26 -7.37
C ARG A 68 2.75 16.84 -7.66
N GLU A 69 1.99 16.23 -8.56
CA GLU A 69 0.62 16.63 -8.89
C GLU A 69 -0.28 16.53 -7.66
N LEU A 70 -0.20 15.41 -6.92
CA LEU A 70 -0.96 15.21 -5.70
C LEU A 70 -0.61 16.26 -4.62
N ARG A 71 0.68 16.60 -4.45
CA ARG A 71 1.10 17.66 -3.52
C ARG A 71 0.55 19.03 -3.91
N ALA A 72 0.65 19.40 -5.20
CA ALA A 72 0.11 20.66 -5.70
C ALA A 72 -1.41 20.74 -5.51
N TYR A 73 -2.11 19.63 -5.72
CA TYR A 73 -3.55 19.54 -5.45
C TYR A 73 -3.86 19.78 -3.97
N TYR A 74 -3.15 19.12 -3.04
CA TYR A 74 -3.33 19.38 -1.61
C TYR A 74 -3.03 20.83 -1.24
N GLU A 75 -1.95 21.42 -1.77
CA GLU A 75 -1.58 22.83 -1.51
C GLU A 75 -2.67 23.80 -1.98
N ALA A 76 -3.31 23.54 -3.12
CA ALA A 76 -4.42 24.34 -3.63
C ALA A 76 -5.70 24.26 -2.76
N HIS A 77 -5.89 23.16 -2.01
CA HIS A 77 -7.11 22.89 -1.24
C HIS A 77 -6.90 22.99 0.29
N GLY A 78 -6.06 23.94 0.73
CA GLY A 78 -5.85 24.19 2.17
C GLY A 78 -4.88 23.21 2.87
N GLY A 79 -4.15 22.43 2.08
CA GLY A 79 -3.14 21.49 2.55
C GLY A 79 -3.71 20.21 3.16
N PHE A 80 -2.81 19.34 3.60
CA PHE A 80 -3.18 18.07 4.23
C PHE A 80 -4.04 18.24 5.49
N ALA A 81 -3.89 19.35 6.21
CA ALA A 81 -4.66 19.65 7.41
C ALA A 81 -6.17 19.75 7.14
N ALA A 82 -6.56 20.18 5.94
CA ALA A 82 -7.97 20.28 5.52
C ALA A 82 -8.68 18.91 5.48
N THR A 83 -7.94 17.81 5.38
CA THR A 83 -8.51 16.45 5.38
C THR A 83 -9.01 15.98 6.74
N GLY A 84 -8.65 16.69 7.83
CA GLY A 84 -9.00 16.29 9.20
C GLY A 84 -8.33 14.98 9.68
N ARG A 85 -7.41 14.40 8.89
CA ARG A 85 -6.69 13.17 9.25
C ARG A 85 -5.29 13.45 9.78
N SER A 86 -4.83 12.62 10.71
CA SER A 86 -3.45 12.65 11.16
C SER A 86 -2.54 11.86 10.22
N LYS A 87 -1.26 12.26 10.14
CA LYS A 87 -0.26 11.53 9.33
C LYS A 87 -0.07 10.07 9.77
N ILE A 88 -0.37 9.75 11.04
CA ILE A 88 -0.25 8.39 11.58
C ILE A 88 -1.40 7.50 11.08
N GLN A 89 -2.61 8.06 10.94
CA GLN A 89 -3.76 7.32 10.43
C GLN A 89 -3.56 6.79 8.99
N PHE A 90 -2.63 7.38 8.23
CA PHE A 90 -2.23 6.89 6.91
C PHE A 90 -1.47 5.57 6.93
N LEU A 91 -0.77 5.26 8.03
CA LEU A 91 0.00 4.03 8.16
C LEU A 91 -0.87 2.87 8.65
N LEU A 92 -2.04 3.16 9.23
CA LEU A 92 -2.94 2.15 9.80
C LEU A 92 -3.33 1.05 8.79
N PRO A 93 -3.63 1.35 7.50
CA PRO A 93 -3.92 0.31 6.51
C PRO A 93 -2.74 -0.64 6.23
N LEU A 94 -1.50 -0.27 6.54
CA LEU A 94 -0.32 -1.12 6.35
C LEU A 94 -0.13 -2.13 7.48
N PHE A 95 -0.84 -1.97 8.61
CA PHE A 95 -0.66 -2.83 9.77
C PHE A 95 -0.88 -4.31 9.45
N PRO A 96 -1.94 -4.73 8.73
CA PRO A 96 -2.12 -6.13 8.34
C PRO A 96 -0.97 -6.68 7.46
N LEU A 97 -0.44 -5.86 6.54
CA LEU A 97 0.71 -6.25 5.73
C LEU A 97 1.96 -6.44 6.59
N TRP A 98 2.18 -5.54 7.56
CA TRP A 98 3.29 -5.68 8.49
C TRP A 98 3.20 -6.98 9.30
N PHE A 99 2.01 -7.32 9.82
CA PHE A 99 1.78 -8.61 10.48
C PHE A 99 2.07 -9.79 9.54
N LEU A 100 1.59 -9.71 8.30
CA LEU A 100 1.83 -10.75 7.30
C LEU A 100 3.33 -10.98 7.05
N ILE A 101 4.12 -9.91 6.95
CA ILE A 101 5.57 -9.98 6.77
C ILE A 101 6.25 -10.53 8.03
N MET A 102 5.85 -10.09 9.24
CA MET A 102 6.46 -10.57 10.49
C MET A 102 6.17 -12.04 10.78
N LEU A 103 5.01 -12.54 10.37
CA LEU A 103 4.61 -13.93 10.58
C LEU A 103 5.13 -14.87 9.48
N SER A 104 5.42 -14.35 8.28
CA SER A 104 5.92 -15.15 7.15
C SER A 104 7.15 -16.03 7.44
N PRO A 105 8.15 -15.64 8.25
CA PRO A 105 9.33 -16.46 8.50
C PRO A 105 9.02 -17.70 9.34
N LEU A 106 7.95 -17.66 10.15
CA LEU A 106 7.50 -18.80 10.96
C LEU A 106 6.95 -19.94 10.09
N MET A 107 6.68 -19.66 8.81
CA MET A 107 6.19 -20.64 7.84
C MET A 107 7.34 -21.28 7.04
N ALA A 108 8.58 -20.83 7.23
CA ALA A 108 9.72 -21.33 6.47
C ALA A 108 10.22 -22.69 7.04
N PRO A 109 10.59 -23.65 6.17
CA PRO A 109 10.43 -23.65 4.72
C PRO A 109 9.01 -24.07 4.29
N ALA A 110 8.31 -23.19 3.58
CA ALA A 110 6.97 -23.46 3.11
C ALA A 110 6.96 -24.32 1.83
N HIS A 111 5.83 -25.01 1.61
CA HIS A 111 5.52 -25.60 0.31
C HIS A 111 5.33 -24.48 -0.75
N PRO A 112 5.75 -24.66 -2.02
CA PRO A 112 5.64 -23.61 -3.04
C PRO A 112 4.25 -23.01 -3.23
N VAL A 113 3.20 -23.82 -3.02
CA VAL A 113 1.80 -23.34 -3.02
C VAL A 113 1.56 -22.30 -1.94
N LEU A 114 2.03 -22.54 -0.71
CA LEU A 114 1.90 -21.58 0.39
C LEU A 114 2.75 -20.32 0.12
N THR A 115 3.95 -20.46 -0.44
CA THR A 115 4.76 -19.31 -0.88
C THR A 115 4.02 -18.46 -1.92
N GLY A 116 3.37 -19.10 -2.91
CA GLY A 116 2.54 -18.41 -3.90
C GLY A 116 1.33 -17.72 -3.29
N LEU A 117 0.66 -18.35 -2.31
CA LEU A 117 -0.44 -17.72 -1.57
C LEU A 117 0.02 -16.50 -0.79
N MET A 118 1.20 -16.56 -0.16
CA MET A 118 1.76 -15.43 0.58
C MET A 118 2.16 -14.27 -0.34
N PHE A 119 2.64 -14.57 -1.55
CA PHE A 119 2.82 -13.55 -2.59
C PHE A 119 1.51 -12.84 -2.92
N VAL A 120 0.46 -13.62 -3.23
CA VAL A 120 -0.86 -13.06 -3.58
C VAL A 120 -1.46 -12.29 -2.42
N ALA A 121 -1.31 -12.77 -1.19
CA ALA A 121 -1.80 -12.08 0.01
C ALA A 121 -1.10 -10.73 0.23
N GLY A 122 0.23 -10.68 0.10
CA GLY A 122 0.99 -9.43 0.19
C GLY A 122 0.63 -8.44 -0.92
N MET A 123 0.51 -8.95 -2.14
CA MET A 123 0.10 -8.16 -3.31
C MET A 123 -1.32 -7.62 -3.16
N ALA A 124 -2.28 -8.45 -2.79
CA ALA A 124 -3.67 -8.05 -2.58
C ALA A 124 -3.80 -7.05 -1.43
N GLY A 125 -3.07 -7.26 -0.33
CA GLY A 125 -3.07 -6.37 0.83
C GLY A 125 -2.64 -4.95 0.44
N VAL A 126 -1.54 -4.81 -0.31
CA VAL A 126 -1.11 -3.51 -0.82
C VAL A 126 -2.04 -2.99 -1.89
N TRP A 127 -2.50 -3.82 -2.82
CA TRP A 127 -3.40 -3.39 -3.90
C TRP A 127 -4.66 -2.70 -3.37
N ILE A 128 -5.27 -3.27 -2.32
CA ILE A 128 -6.49 -2.75 -1.69
C ILE A 128 -6.19 -1.46 -0.91
N THR A 129 -5.08 -1.43 -0.18
CA THR A 129 -4.75 -0.31 0.70
C THR A 129 -4.04 0.84 0.00
N PHE A 130 -3.51 0.63 -1.21
CA PHE A 130 -2.67 1.58 -1.95
C PHE A 130 -3.27 3.00 -2.02
N PRO A 131 -4.53 3.19 -2.48
CA PRO A 131 -5.09 4.53 -2.62
C PRO A 131 -5.25 5.28 -1.30
N HIS A 132 -5.26 4.55 -0.17
CA HIS A 132 -5.37 5.12 1.16
C HIS A 132 -4.00 5.56 1.70
N ILE A 133 -2.96 4.76 1.43
CA ILE A 133 -1.59 5.02 1.92
C ILE A 133 -0.89 6.08 1.07
N ASP A 134 -1.18 6.14 -0.24
CA ASP A 134 -0.61 7.16 -1.12
C ASP A 134 -1.41 8.47 -1.07
N GLY A 135 -2.60 8.47 -0.47
CA GLY A 135 -3.41 9.66 -0.26
C GLY A 135 -4.21 10.11 -1.47
N THR A 136 -4.24 9.35 -2.56
CA THR A 136 -5.10 9.65 -3.71
C THR A 136 -6.57 9.59 -3.32
N ARG A 137 -6.99 8.58 -2.56
CA ARG A 137 -8.39 8.46 -2.09
C ARG A 137 -8.80 9.58 -1.15
N LEU A 138 -7.84 10.21 -0.48
CA LEU A 138 -8.11 11.31 0.43
C LEU A 138 -8.32 12.65 -0.27
N ALA A 139 -7.71 12.83 -1.45
CA ALA A 139 -7.95 13.99 -2.29
C ALA A 139 -9.43 14.09 -2.69
N ALA A 140 -10.12 12.96 -2.82
CA ALA A 140 -11.55 12.90 -3.12
C ALA A 140 -12.46 13.60 -2.08
N PHE A 141 -11.97 13.89 -0.88
CA PHE A 141 -12.73 14.60 0.15
C PHE A 141 -12.42 16.10 0.21
N LEU A 142 -11.57 16.59 -0.70
CA LEU A 142 -11.19 18.01 -0.81
C LEU A 142 -11.76 18.70 -2.04
N ASP A 143 -12.28 17.94 -3.01
CA ASP A 143 -13.13 18.42 -4.10
C ASP A 143 -14.54 18.79 -3.58
#